data_AF-A0A4U1CJE2-F1
#
_entry.id   AF-A0A4U1CJE2-F1
#
_cell.length_a   1.000
_cell.length_b   1.000
_cell.length_c   1.000
_cell.angle_alpha   90.00
_cell.angle_beta   90.00
_cell.angle_gamma   90.00
#
_symmetry.space_group_name_H-M   'P 1'
#
loop_
_entity.id
_entity.type
_entity.pdbx_description
1 polymer ?
#
loop_
_entity_poly.entity_id
_entity_poly.type
_entity_poly.pdbx_seq_one_letter_code
_entity_poly.pdbx_strand_id
1 'polypeptide(L)'
;MTVTVLPIIEPYTKPAPPLTKVMNERLQRLAKELEMMHLKDLQAIEPLFEDVVIYISYNSKYSLRWKIVNDVPEEVENIVAEQCGKLGYIRWKFSPYVINQRRED
;
A
#
# COMPACT_ATOMS: atom_id res chain seq x y z
N MET A 1 -1.84 -3.24 -18.65
CA MET A 1 -1.90 -2.29 -17.51
C MET A 1 -0.51 -2.14 -16.90
N THR A 2 -0.09 -0.93 -16.52
CA THR A 2 1.15 -0.73 -15.72
C THR A 2 0.82 -0.85 -14.24
N VAL A 3 1.60 -1.64 -13.51
CA VAL A 3 1.53 -1.73 -12.04
C VAL A 3 2.72 -0.98 -11.46
N THR A 4 2.49 -0.03 -10.56
CA THR A 4 3.55 0.71 -9.87
C THR A 4 3.35 0.62 -8.37
N VAL A 5 4.37 0.16 -7.64
CA VAL A 5 4.33 0.08 -6.17
C VAL A 5 5.34 1.05 -5.56
N LEU A 6 4.84 2.04 -4.83
CA LEU A 6 5.65 3.09 -4.22
C LEU A 6 5.80 2.89 -2.71
N PRO A 7 7.04 2.73 -2.20
CA PRO A 7 7.29 2.68 -0.76
C PRO A 7 7.24 4.09 -0.16
N ILE A 8 6.37 4.29 0.82
CA ILE A 8 6.20 5.56 1.56
C ILE A 8 6.90 5.45 2.92
N ILE A 9 7.86 6.33 3.16
CA ILE A 9 8.59 6.42 4.44
C ILE A 9 7.86 7.44 5.32
N GLU A 10 7.18 6.96 6.37
CA GLU A 10 6.46 7.84 7.30
C GLU A 10 7.45 8.56 8.26
N PRO A 11 7.36 9.89 8.44
CA PRO A 11 8.31 10.66 9.25
C PRO A 11 8.08 10.55 10.76
N TYR A 12 6.90 10.06 11.19
CA TYR A 12 6.42 10.15 12.57
C TYR A 12 6.94 9.03 13.48
N THR A 13 7.47 7.96 12.91
CA THR A 13 8.09 6.86 13.65
C THR A 13 9.54 6.77 13.21
N LYS A 14 10.44 7.46 13.90
CA LYS A 14 11.88 7.37 13.65
C LYS A 14 12.50 6.37 14.61
N PRO A 15 12.62 5.08 14.25
CA PRO A 15 13.49 4.17 14.99
C PRO A 15 14.94 4.68 14.94
N ALA A 16 15.81 4.08 15.75
CA ALA A 16 17.25 4.38 15.72
C ALA A 16 17.80 4.31 14.28
N PRO A 17 18.77 5.16 13.90
CA PRO A 17 19.22 5.30 12.51
C PRO A 17 19.57 3.98 11.79
N PRO A 18 20.26 3.00 12.43
CA PRO A 18 20.57 1.72 11.78
C PRO A 18 19.31 0.92 11.42
N LEU A 19 18.31 0.90 12.31
CA LEU A 19 17.05 0.20 12.08
C LEU A 19 16.23 0.89 10.98
N THR A 20 16.21 2.22 10.96
CA THR A 20 15.55 2.99 9.89
C THR A 20 16.10 2.61 8.51
N LYS A 21 17.43 2.52 8.36
CA LYS A 21 18.06 2.13 7.10
C LYS A 21 17.62 0.74 6.64
N VAL A 22 17.73 -0.27 7.52
CA VAL A 22 17.35 -1.65 7.23
C VAL A 22 15.86 -1.75 6.86
N MET A 23 15.00 -1.04 7.58
CA MET A 23 13.57 -1.02 7.31
C MET A 23 13.25 -0.41 5.94
N ASN A 24 13.90 0.70 5.56
CA ASN A 24 13.69 1.36 4.27
C ASN A 24 14.17 0.47 3.11
N GLU A 25 15.34 -0.15 3.23
CA GLU A 25 15.85 -1.10 2.24
C GLU A 25 14.91 -2.30 2.07
N ARG A 26 14.38 -2.82 3.19
CA ARG A 26 13.37 -3.89 3.17
C ARG A 26 12.08 -3.42 2.47
N LEU A 27 11.58 -2.23 2.78
CA LEU A 27 10.35 -1.71 2.18
C LEU A 27 10.49 -1.53 0.66
N GLN A 28 11.63 -1.02 0.19
CA GLN A 28 11.93 -0.91 -1.23
C GLN A 28 11.97 -2.27 -1.94
N ARG A 29 12.55 -3.29 -1.30
CA ARG A 29 12.56 -4.65 -1.86
C ARG A 29 11.14 -5.21 -1.96
N LEU A 30 10.36 -5.07 -0.90
CA LEU A 30 8.98 -5.56 -0.86
C LEU A 30 8.07 -4.85 -1.87
N ALA A 31 8.31 -3.56 -2.15
CA ALA A 31 7.61 -2.85 -3.22
C ALA A 31 7.89 -3.51 -4.59
N LYS A 32 9.16 -3.76 -4.90
CA LYS A 32 9.55 -4.42 -6.16
C LYS A 32 9.02 -5.85 -6.26
N GLU A 33 9.06 -6.62 -5.17
CA GLU A 33 8.51 -7.98 -5.14
C GLU A 33 6.99 -7.97 -5.35
N LEU A 34 6.27 -7.04 -4.70
CA LEU A 34 4.82 -6.89 -4.90
C LEU A 34 4.51 -6.57 -6.37
N GLU A 35 5.22 -5.61 -6.96
CA GLU A 35 5.06 -5.19 -8.35
C GLU A 35 5.38 -6.30 -9.36
N MET A 36 6.54 -6.94 -9.23
CA MET A 36 7.10 -7.83 -10.26
C MET A 36 6.68 -9.29 -10.10
N MET A 37 6.36 -9.74 -8.89
CA MET A 37 6.10 -11.15 -8.62
C MET A 37 4.63 -11.40 -8.29
N HIS A 38 4.08 -10.62 -7.38
CA HIS A 38 2.74 -10.89 -6.82
C HIS A 38 1.62 -10.27 -7.64
N LEU A 39 1.88 -9.16 -8.33
CA LEU A 39 0.91 -8.47 -9.18
C LEU A 39 1.21 -8.62 -10.69
N LYS A 40 2.08 -9.56 -11.05
CA LYS A 40 2.45 -9.82 -12.46
C LYS A 40 1.23 -10.12 -13.33
N ASP A 41 0.21 -10.78 -12.77
CA ASP A 41 -0.97 -11.20 -13.52
C ASP A 41 -1.82 -9.98 -13.94
N LEU A 42 -1.79 -8.87 -13.17
CA LEU A 42 -2.42 -7.61 -13.56
C LEU A 42 -1.77 -6.99 -14.79
N GLN A 43 -0.47 -7.24 -15.01
CA GLN A 43 0.24 -6.75 -16.20
C GLN A 43 -0.23 -7.45 -17.48
N ALA A 44 -0.77 -8.68 -17.35
CA ALA A 44 -1.30 -9.47 -18.45
C ALA A 44 -2.78 -9.18 -18.76
N ILE A 45 -3.47 -8.42 -17.91
CA ILE A 45 -4.85 -7.99 -18.18
C ILE A 45 -4.85 -6.97 -19.32
N GLU A 46 -5.87 -7.06 -20.18
CA GLU A 46 -6.00 -6.25 -21.39
C GLU A 46 -5.70 -4.75 -21.16
N PRO A 47 -5.09 -4.06 -22.14
CA PRO A 47 -4.71 -2.64 -22.03
C PRO A 47 -5.88 -1.66 -21.85
N LEU A 48 -7.12 -2.15 -21.90
CA LEU A 48 -8.34 -1.36 -21.70
C LEU A 48 -8.48 -0.79 -20.29
N PHE A 49 -7.71 -1.30 -19.32
CA PHE A 49 -7.73 -0.81 -17.95
C PHE A 49 -6.57 0.16 -17.65
N GLU A 50 -6.89 1.24 -16.93
CA GLU A 50 -5.96 2.26 -16.46
C GLU A 50 -4.87 1.68 -15.54
N ASP A 51 -3.72 2.35 -15.50
CA ASP A 51 -2.59 1.97 -14.64
C ASP A 51 -2.98 1.91 -13.16
N VAL A 52 -2.34 1.04 -12.38
CA VAL A 52 -2.58 0.93 -10.94
C VAL A 52 -1.35 1.38 -10.15
N VAL A 53 -1.56 2.33 -9.25
CA VAL A 53 -0.54 2.88 -8.35
C VAL A 53 -0.88 2.48 -6.92
N ILE A 54 0.04 1.75 -6.29
CA ILE A 54 -0.13 1.22 -4.94
C ILE A 54 0.92 1.84 -4.04
N TYR A 55 0.50 2.42 -2.92
CA TYR A 55 1.41 2.83 -1.86
C TYR A 55 1.55 1.71 -0.85
N ILE A 56 2.78 1.47 -0.38
CA ILE A 56 3.04 0.63 0.79
C ILE A 56 3.83 1.40 1.86
N SER A 57 3.51 1.20 3.13
CA SER A 57 4.22 1.81 4.24
C SER A 57 4.23 0.90 5.46
N TYR A 58 5.12 1.18 6.42
CA TYR A 58 4.98 0.62 7.77
C TYR A 58 4.02 1.48 8.59
N ASN A 59 3.18 0.83 9.40
CA ASN A 59 2.48 1.51 10.48
C ASN A 59 3.37 1.67 11.72
N SER A 60 2.82 2.28 12.78
CA SER A 60 3.53 2.46 14.06
C SER A 60 3.90 1.17 14.81
N LYS A 61 3.36 0.03 14.40
CA LYS A 61 3.69 -1.31 14.89
C LYS A 61 4.59 -2.09 13.93
N TYR A 62 5.16 -1.42 12.92
CA TYR A 62 5.99 -2.03 11.87
C TYR A 62 5.30 -3.10 11.02
N SER A 63 3.96 -3.13 11.03
CA SER A 63 3.19 -3.92 10.06
C SER A 63 3.12 -3.19 8.73
N LEU A 64 3.21 -3.93 7.63
CA LEU A 64 3.05 -3.38 6.29
C LEU A 64 1.58 -3.06 6.02
N ARG A 65 1.35 -1.88 5.46
CA ARG A 65 0.04 -1.45 4.98
C ARG A 65 0.11 -1.09 3.51
N TRP A 66 -1.02 -1.18 2.82
CA TRP A 66 -1.12 -0.86 1.40
C TRP A 66 -2.37 -0.04 1.07
N LYS A 67 -2.33 0.74 -0.01
CA LYS A 67 -3.50 1.43 -0.57
C LYS A 67 -3.33 1.65 -2.07
N ILE A 68 -4.38 1.44 -2.86
CA ILE A 68 -4.45 1.95 -4.25
C ILE A 68 -4.79 3.45 -4.20
N VAL A 69 -4.03 4.28 -4.92
CA VAL A 69 -4.13 5.75 -4.83
C VAL A 69 -4.72 6.44 -6.05
N ASN A 70 -5.13 5.67 -7.05
CA ASN A 70 -5.89 6.12 -8.20
C ASN A 70 -7.17 5.29 -8.34
N ASP A 71 -8.12 5.76 -9.12
CA ASP A 71 -9.34 5.01 -9.39
C ASP A 71 -9.01 3.80 -10.27
N VAL A 72 -9.55 2.64 -9.92
CA VAL A 72 -9.41 1.39 -10.67
C VAL A 72 -10.72 0.60 -10.61
N PRO A 73 -10.98 -0.32 -11.56
CA PRO A 73 -12.10 -1.24 -11.46
C PRO A 73 -12.05 -2.10 -10.19
N GLU A 74 -13.23 -2.49 -9.69
CA GLU A 74 -13.37 -3.34 -8.50
C GLU A 74 -12.60 -4.67 -8.61
N GLU A 75 -12.53 -5.25 -9.82
CA GLU A 75 -11.76 -6.46 -10.08
C GLU A 75 -10.27 -6.28 -9.75
N VAL A 76 -9.68 -5.14 -10.14
CA VAL A 76 -8.29 -4.80 -9.84
C VAL A 76 -8.11 -4.63 -8.33
N GLU A 77 -9.04 -3.95 -7.66
CA GLU A 77 -9.00 -3.83 -6.19
C GLU A 77 -9.01 -5.19 -5.49
N ASN A 78 -9.86 -6.11 -5.96
CA ASN A 78 -10.00 -7.44 -5.39
C ASN A 78 -8.73 -8.28 -5.56
N ILE A 79 -8.11 -8.24 -6.75
CA ILE A 79 -6.84 -8.94 -7.00
C ILE A 79 -5.73 -8.38 -6.10
N VAL A 80 -5.58 -7.06 -6.03
CA VAL A 80 -4.57 -6.44 -5.15
C VAL A 80 -4.84 -6.80 -3.69
N ALA A 81 -6.09 -6.78 -3.24
CA ALA A 81 -6.47 -7.13 -1.88
C ALA A 81 -6.18 -8.59 -1.54
N GLU A 82 -6.46 -9.52 -2.44
CA GLU A 82 -6.18 -10.93 -2.28
C GLU A 82 -4.66 -11.18 -2.15
N GLN A 83 -3.86 -10.62 -3.06
CA GLN A 83 -2.41 -10.79 -3.06
C GLN A 83 -1.77 -10.16 -1.83
N CYS A 84 -2.17 -8.94 -1.47
CA CYS A 84 -1.69 -8.28 -0.25
C CYS A 84 -2.11 -9.05 1.01
N GLY A 85 -3.31 -9.64 1.03
CA GLY A 85 -3.79 -10.48 2.12
C GLY A 85 -2.93 -11.73 2.33
N LYS A 86 -2.55 -12.42 1.25
CA LYS A 86 -1.63 -13.58 1.29
C LYS A 86 -0.26 -13.24 1.88
N LEU A 87 0.20 -12.00 1.69
CA LEU A 87 1.46 -11.48 2.23
C LEU A 87 1.35 -10.92 3.66
N GLY A 88 0.14 -10.89 4.23
CA GLY A 88 -0.12 -10.30 5.54
C GLY A 88 -0.10 -8.77 5.56
N TYR A 89 -0.22 -8.11 4.40
CA TYR A 89 -0.27 -6.65 4.32
C TYR A 89 -1.67 -6.15 4.65
N ILE A 90 -1.76 -5.08 5.42
CA ILE A 90 -3.03 -4.56 5.94
C ILE A 90 -3.55 -3.46 5.02
N ARG A 91 -4.80 -3.54 4.57
CA ARG A 91 -5.40 -2.44 3.80
C ARG A 91 -5.43 -1.17 4.63
N TRP A 92 -4.82 -0.10 4.12
CA TRP A 92 -4.82 1.21 4.75
C TRP A 92 -6.17 1.86 4.54
N LYS A 93 -7.08 1.60 5.49
CA LYS A 93 -8.35 2.33 5.59
C LYS A 93 -8.03 3.74 6.08
N PHE A 94 -8.49 4.76 5.35
CA PHE A 94 -8.65 6.07 5.97
C PHE A 94 -9.59 5.87 7.15
N SER A 95 -9.17 6.22 8.36
CA SER A 95 -10.14 6.58 9.38
C SER A 95 -10.71 7.90 8.87
N PRO A 96 -11.95 7.96 8.35
CA PRO A 96 -12.60 9.25 8.23
C PRO A 96 -12.56 9.82 9.65
N TYR A 97 -11.95 10.98 9.81
CA TYR A 97 -11.89 11.65 11.08
C TYR A 97 -13.28 11.57 11.73
N VAL A 98 -13.33 11.10 12.98
CA VAL A 98 -14.45 11.38 13.86
C VAL A 98 -14.52 12.91 13.92
N ILE A 99 -15.38 13.49 13.08
CA ILE A 99 -15.83 14.86 13.25
C ILE A 99 -16.68 14.80 14.51
N ASN A 100 -16.04 15.00 15.67
CA ASN A 100 -16.74 15.33 16.89
C ASN A 100 -17.43 16.67 16.63
N GLN A 101 -18.66 16.62 16.10
CA GLN A 101 -19.60 17.71 16.20
C GLN A 101 -19.90 17.89 17.70
N ARG A 102 -19.11 18.71 18.40
CA ARG A 102 -19.65 19.43 19.54
C ARG A 102 -20.64 20.44 18.99
N ARG A 103 -21.90 20.03 18.94
CA ARG A 103 -23.05 20.93 18.99
C ARG A 103 -23.83 20.55 20.24
N GLU A 104 -23.50 21.20 21.34
CA GLU A 104 -24.28 21.39 22.57
C GLU A 104 -23.64 22.65 23.19
N ASP A 105 -24.31 23.77 23.49
CA ASP A 105 -25.66 24.30 23.30
C ASP A 105 -25.53 25.83 23.19
#